data_AF-A0A916MEY6-F1
#
_entry.id   AF-A0A916MEY6-F1
#
_cell.length_a   1.000
_cell.length_b   1.000
_cell.length_c   1.000
_cell.angle_alpha   90.00
_cell.angle_beta   90.00
_cell.angle_gamma   90.00
#
_symmetry.space_group_name_H-M   'P 1'
#
loop_
_entity.id
_entity.type
_entity.pdbx_description
1 polymer ?
#
loop_
_entity_poly.entity_id
_entity_poly.type
_entity_poly.pdbx_seq_one_letter_code
_entity_poly.pdbx_strand_id
1 'polypeptide(L)'
;MLLVVGSLAAALVLSAPLRAETPERADDTRARMAEIFASMQVLLPLSVDEAAFAAPENREKVRRALETLSANADAMATHARGDDAGRRYLGRSLRDDATRALARYDEGRPENAAFLVRQASENCVACHTKLESPGDSPRAVHFVAETDLAKLPLAEQARLLVATRQFDAAETALERLVTDPETPPSKLLPAITDYLVVAIRVKDDPKRPIPTLEKVAARADLWQRLREDIEQWIRSLRDLSTAKPAANDLAAARERIERGRALVPYPADRAGLVDSIDASRLLHRFLDSGTASKRDAAEAWYLLGVTEAETARGFWVSQAEIYLETAIRTDPKSPSAEKAYALLEEGIVLDYSGSAGVNVPHAERQRLAELRRLIDAP
;
A
#
# COMPACT_ATOMS: atom_id res chain seq x y z
N MET A 1 -48.05 -1.23 -41.32
CA MET A 1 -47.68 0.16 -40.99
C MET A 1 -47.61 0.26 -39.46
N LEU A 2 -46.45 -0.06 -38.88
CA LEU A 2 -46.19 -0.01 -37.44
C LEU A 2 -44.83 0.66 -37.27
N LEU A 3 -44.86 1.90 -36.76
CA LEU A 3 -43.70 2.73 -36.47
C LEU A 3 -43.16 2.34 -35.09
N VAL A 4 -41.96 1.78 -35.05
CA VAL A 4 -41.19 1.59 -33.81
C VAL A 4 -40.31 2.82 -33.63
N VAL A 5 -40.62 3.64 -32.63
CA VAL A 5 -39.80 4.78 -32.19
C VAL A 5 -38.81 4.25 -31.17
N GLY A 6 -37.55 4.09 -31.58
CA GLY A 6 -36.45 3.75 -30.67
C GLY A 6 -35.89 5.00 -30.00
N SER A 7 -36.02 5.11 -28.68
CA SER A 7 -35.38 6.14 -27.87
C SER A 7 -33.92 5.76 -27.60
N LEU A 8 -32.98 6.50 -28.20
CA LEU A 8 -31.56 6.48 -27.83
C LEU A 8 -31.38 7.28 -26.53
N ALA A 9 -31.18 6.60 -25.40
CA ALA A 9 -30.70 7.24 -24.18
C ALA A 9 -29.17 7.24 -24.20
N ALA A 10 -28.57 8.35 -24.64
CA ALA A 10 -27.13 8.56 -24.56
C ALA A 10 -26.73 8.85 -23.10
N ALA A 11 -26.18 7.85 -22.41
CA ALA A 11 -25.57 8.03 -21.10
C ALA A 11 -24.23 8.77 -21.27
N LEU A 12 -24.23 10.09 -21.05
CA LEU A 12 -23.01 10.90 -20.91
C LEU A 12 -22.30 10.54 -19.60
N VAL A 13 -21.38 9.58 -19.65
CA VAL A 13 -20.41 9.36 -18.57
C VAL A 13 -19.31 10.42 -18.70
N LEU A 14 -19.52 11.57 -18.03
CA LEU A 14 -18.51 12.60 -17.84
C LEU A 14 -17.33 12.03 -17.03
N SER A 15 -16.27 11.65 -17.73
CA SER A 15 -14.99 11.38 -17.09
C SER A 15 -14.28 12.71 -16.90
N ALA A 16 -14.37 13.24 -15.68
CA ALA A 16 -13.59 14.41 -15.29
C ALA A 16 -12.09 14.06 -15.43
N PRO A 17 -11.28 14.85 -16.14
CA PRO A 17 -9.84 14.66 -16.16
C PRO A 17 -9.32 14.76 -14.72
N LEU A 18 -8.35 13.90 -14.38
CA LEU A 18 -7.57 14.03 -13.15
C LEU A 18 -6.98 15.44 -13.12
N ARG A 19 -7.49 16.28 -12.21
CA ARG A 19 -7.00 17.66 -12.08
C ARG A 19 -5.61 17.60 -11.48
N ALA A 20 -4.65 18.24 -12.16
CA ALA A 20 -3.36 18.54 -11.55
C ALA A 20 -3.59 19.25 -10.21
N GLU A 21 -2.84 18.84 -9.19
CA GLU A 21 -2.93 19.41 -7.86
C GLU A 21 -2.60 20.90 -7.91
N THR A 22 -3.50 21.75 -7.42
CA THR A 22 -3.22 23.18 -7.33
C THR A 22 -2.28 23.45 -6.15
N PRO A 23 -1.44 24.50 -6.20
CA PRO A 23 -0.55 24.84 -5.09
C PRO A 23 -1.30 24.98 -3.75
N GLU A 24 -2.48 25.61 -3.76
CA GLU A 24 -3.35 25.75 -2.58
C GLU A 24 -3.80 24.39 -2.01
N ARG A 25 -4.15 23.44 -2.89
CA ARG A 25 -4.56 22.09 -2.51
C ARG A 25 -3.38 21.33 -1.87
N ALA A 26 -2.19 21.47 -2.44
CA ALA A 26 -0.97 20.89 -1.87
C ALA A 26 -0.59 21.50 -0.51
N ASP A 27 -0.80 22.80 -0.34
CA ASP A 27 -0.56 23.51 0.93
C ASP A 27 -1.50 23.03 2.03
N ASP A 28 -2.80 22.87 1.75
CA ASP A 28 -3.77 22.30 2.69
C ASP A 28 -3.37 20.86 3.07
N THR A 29 -3.06 19.99 2.09
CA THR A 29 -2.58 18.62 2.38
C THR A 29 -1.37 18.62 3.32
N ARG A 30 -0.37 19.47 3.05
CA ARG A 30 0.82 19.57 3.90
C ARG A 30 0.49 20.05 5.31
N ALA A 31 -0.44 20.99 5.46
CA ALA A 31 -0.91 21.46 6.75
C ALA A 31 -1.64 20.36 7.52
N ARG A 32 -2.57 19.62 6.88
CA ARG A 32 -3.29 18.49 7.50
C ARG A 32 -2.35 17.38 7.94
N MET A 33 -1.39 17.01 7.08
CA MET A 33 -0.39 16.01 7.42
C MET A 33 0.51 16.44 8.58
N ALA A 34 0.74 17.75 8.77
CA ALA A 34 1.44 18.28 9.93
C ALA A 34 0.70 18.01 11.23
N GLU A 35 -0.61 18.26 11.25
CA GLU A 35 -1.47 18.05 12.41
C GLU A 35 -1.65 16.56 12.74
N ILE A 36 -1.79 15.73 11.70
CA ILE A 36 -1.77 14.26 11.85
C ILE A 36 -0.45 13.81 12.46
N PHE A 37 0.68 14.29 11.94
CA PHE A 37 2.00 13.94 12.47
C PHE A 37 2.15 14.36 13.93
N ALA A 38 1.77 15.59 14.30
CA ALA A 38 1.81 16.06 15.69
C ALA A 38 0.93 15.20 16.62
N SER A 39 -0.23 14.76 16.15
CA SER A 39 -1.10 13.84 16.89
C SER A 39 -0.44 12.47 17.08
N MET A 40 0.19 11.93 16.02
CA MET A 40 0.90 10.66 16.07
C MET A 40 2.15 10.73 16.97
N GLN A 41 2.76 11.90 17.14
CA GLN A 41 3.85 12.10 18.10
C GLN A 41 3.43 11.91 19.55
N VAL A 42 2.15 12.13 19.85
CA VAL A 42 1.56 11.83 21.15
C VAL A 42 1.11 10.38 21.21
N LEU A 43 0.36 9.95 20.19
CA LEU A 43 -0.39 8.70 20.24
C LEU A 43 0.50 7.46 20.12
N LEU A 44 1.48 7.45 19.22
CA LEU A 44 2.28 6.24 18.97
C LEU A 44 3.12 5.82 20.18
N PRO A 45 3.92 6.70 20.81
CA PRO A 45 4.73 6.30 21.97
C PRO A 45 3.87 5.81 23.14
N LEU A 46 2.69 6.41 23.36
CA LEU A 46 1.77 5.95 24.38
C LEU A 46 1.08 4.64 23.97
N SER A 47 0.73 4.46 22.69
CA SER A 47 -0.01 3.28 22.22
C SER A 47 0.75 1.97 22.37
N VAL A 48 2.07 2.01 22.56
CA VAL A 48 2.89 0.81 22.76
C VAL A 48 3.07 0.44 24.24
N ASP A 49 2.65 1.33 25.14
CA ASP A 49 2.52 1.11 26.57
C ASP A 49 1.04 1.25 26.96
N GLU A 50 0.31 0.13 27.00
CA GLU A 50 -1.13 0.14 27.27
C GLU A 50 -1.49 0.79 28.62
N ALA A 51 -0.63 0.65 29.62
CA ALA A 51 -0.83 1.27 30.92
C ALA A 51 -0.69 2.79 30.83
N ALA A 52 0.33 3.29 30.13
CA ALA A 52 0.51 4.72 29.90
C ALA A 52 -0.62 5.32 29.04
N PHE A 53 -1.09 4.60 28.02
CA PHE A 53 -2.20 5.05 27.15
C PHE A 53 -3.52 5.17 27.92
N ALA A 54 -3.77 4.27 28.88
CA ALA A 54 -4.97 4.25 29.71
C ALA A 54 -4.88 5.14 30.97
N ALA A 55 -3.69 5.65 31.29
CA ALA A 55 -3.44 6.38 32.54
C ALA A 55 -4.29 7.66 32.64
N PRO A 56 -4.96 7.92 33.79
CA PRO A 56 -5.80 9.10 33.98
C PRO A 56 -5.09 10.44 33.68
N GLU A 57 -3.82 10.55 34.03
CA GLU A 57 -2.98 11.72 33.77
C GLU A 57 -2.73 11.99 32.28
N ASN A 58 -2.78 10.95 31.43
CA ASN A 58 -2.64 11.08 29.99
C ASN A 58 -4.00 11.24 29.28
N ARG A 59 -5.12 11.12 30.01
CA ARG A 59 -6.45 10.97 29.40
C ARG A 59 -6.80 12.09 28.43
N GLU A 60 -6.67 13.33 28.88
CA GLU A 60 -6.99 14.53 28.09
C GLU A 60 -6.05 14.69 26.90
N LYS A 61 -4.76 14.39 27.10
CA LYS A 61 -3.72 14.46 26.07
C LYS A 61 -4.01 13.47 24.93
N VAL A 62 -4.30 12.21 25.27
CA VAL A 62 -4.64 11.15 24.31
C VAL A 62 -5.94 11.48 23.59
N ARG A 63 -7.00 11.85 24.33
CA ARG A 63 -8.30 12.21 23.76
C ARG A 63 -8.15 13.33 22.73
N ARG A 64 -7.47 14.43 23.09
CA ARG A 64 -7.26 15.56 22.19
C ARG A 64 -6.47 15.17 20.93
N ALA A 65 -5.44 14.34 21.07
CA ALA A 65 -4.69 13.85 19.92
C ALA A 65 -5.54 12.94 19.01
N LEU A 66 -6.42 12.10 19.57
CA LEU A 66 -7.37 11.29 18.80
C LEU A 66 -8.42 12.15 18.09
N GLU A 67 -8.93 13.20 18.73
CA GLU A 67 -9.84 14.17 18.13
C GLU A 67 -9.19 14.89 16.94
N THR A 68 -7.96 15.41 17.12
CA THR A 68 -7.19 16.05 16.04
C THR A 68 -6.88 15.07 14.91
N LEU A 69 -6.47 13.84 15.23
CA LEU A 69 -6.22 12.80 14.23
C LEU A 69 -7.49 12.49 13.43
N SER A 70 -8.62 12.26 14.09
CA SER A 70 -9.90 11.95 13.42
C SER A 70 -10.37 13.10 12.54
N ALA A 71 -10.29 14.35 13.02
CA ALA A 71 -10.72 15.52 12.25
C ALA A 71 -9.86 15.73 10.99
N ASN A 72 -8.54 15.61 11.11
CA ASN A 72 -7.65 15.78 9.96
C ASN A 72 -7.69 14.57 9.01
N ALA A 73 -7.92 13.36 9.52
CA ALA A 73 -8.15 12.18 8.68
C ALA A 73 -9.44 12.29 7.86
N ASP A 74 -10.52 12.85 8.42
CA ASP A 74 -11.75 13.13 7.66
C ASP A 74 -11.54 14.20 6.58
N ALA A 75 -10.80 15.26 6.91
CA ALA A 75 -10.39 16.27 5.92
C ALA A 75 -9.56 15.64 4.79
N MET A 76 -8.59 14.78 5.12
CA MET A 76 -7.80 14.03 4.14
C MET A 76 -8.64 13.08 3.30
N ALA A 77 -9.60 12.37 3.89
CA ALA A 77 -10.52 11.50 3.14
C ALA A 77 -11.39 12.30 2.16
N THR A 78 -11.79 13.51 2.56
CA THR A 78 -12.55 14.44 1.70
C THR A 78 -11.68 14.98 0.57
N HIS A 79 -10.46 15.40 0.88
CA HIS A 79 -9.47 15.81 -0.10
C HIS A 79 -9.22 14.71 -1.14
N ALA A 80 -8.98 13.50 -0.66
CA ALA A 80 -8.64 12.34 -1.49
C ALA A 80 -9.74 11.99 -2.49
N ARG A 81 -11.00 12.41 -2.31
CA ARG A 81 -12.08 12.17 -3.29
C ARG A 81 -11.75 12.60 -4.72
N GLY A 82 -10.88 13.62 -4.87
CA GLY A 82 -10.39 14.10 -6.16
C GLY A 82 -9.18 13.35 -6.71
N ASP A 83 -8.56 12.46 -5.93
CA ASP A 83 -7.33 11.73 -6.29
C ASP A 83 -7.65 10.38 -6.94
N ASP A 84 -6.60 9.59 -7.22
CA ASP A 84 -6.73 8.21 -7.71
C ASP A 84 -7.41 7.28 -6.69
N ALA A 85 -7.82 6.10 -7.16
CA ALA A 85 -8.60 5.18 -6.35
C ALA A 85 -7.86 4.61 -5.13
N GLY A 86 -6.55 4.41 -5.25
CA GLY A 86 -5.69 3.98 -4.14
C GLY A 86 -5.64 5.04 -3.05
N ARG A 87 -5.34 6.29 -3.41
CA ARG A 87 -5.35 7.42 -2.45
C ARG A 87 -6.73 7.62 -1.81
N ARG A 88 -7.82 7.52 -2.58
CA ARG A 88 -9.20 7.54 -2.06
C ARG A 88 -9.46 6.46 -1.01
N TYR A 89 -9.00 5.24 -1.27
CA TYR A 89 -9.18 4.12 -0.35
C TYR A 89 -8.37 4.32 0.93
N LEU A 90 -7.09 4.66 0.83
CA LEU A 90 -6.24 4.92 1.98
C LEU A 90 -6.73 6.10 2.83
N GLY A 91 -7.21 7.17 2.21
CA GLY A 91 -7.82 8.29 2.92
C GLY A 91 -9.04 7.87 3.74
N ARG A 92 -9.95 7.06 3.16
CA ARG A 92 -11.10 6.52 3.90
C ARG A 92 -10.69 5.54 5.00
N SER A 93 -9.76 4.64 4.71
CA SER A 93 -9.24 3.67 5.69
C SER A 93 -8.63 4.37 6.90
N LEU A 94 -7.78 5.39 6.66
CA LEU A 94 -7.21 6.22 7.72
C LEU A 94 -8.29 6.93 8.55
N ARG A 95 -9.30 7.53 7.90
CA ARG A 95 -10.43 8.15 8.59
C ARG A 95 -11.18 7.14 9.45
N ASP A 96 -11.52 5.98 8.90
CA ASP A 96 -12.31 4.98 9.60
C ASP A 96 -11.55 4.43 10.81
N ASP A 97 -10.24 4.17 10.69
CA ASP A 97 -9.39 3.76 11.81
C ASP A 97 -9.27 4.86 12.88
N ALA A 98 -9.06 6.12 12.48
CA ALA A 98 -8.95 7.25 13.41
C ALA A 98 -10.27 7.52 14.17
N THR A 99 -11.41 7.51 13.47
CA THR A 99 -12.73 7.70 14.10
C THR A 99 -13.06 6.54 15.04
N ARG A 100 -12.75 5.30 14.64
CA ARG A 100 -12.96 4.14 15.53
C ARG A 100 -12.04 4.20 16.74
N ALA A 101 -10.80 4.64 16.59
CA ALA A 101 -9.87 4.79 17.72
C ALA A 101 -10.42 5.78 18.76
N LEU A 102 -10.89 6.95 18.30
CA LEU A 102 -11.54 7.94 19.17
C LEU A 102 -12.78 7.38 19.87
N ALA A 103 -13.68 6.73 19.12
CA ALA A 103 -14.90 6.15 19.68
C ALA A 103 -14.60 5.09 20.76
N ARG A 104 -13.63 4.19 20.50
CA ARG A 104 -13.21 3.17 21.48
C ARG A 104 -12.62 3.79 22.74
N TYR A 105 -11.83 4.85 22.58
CA TYR A 105 -11.26 5.55 23.73
C TYR A 105 -12.35 6.20 24.59
N ASP A 106 -13.34 6.83 23.97
CA ASP A 106 -14.49 7.45 24.64
C ASP A 106 -15.41 6.43 25.34
N GLU A 107 -15.52 5.22 24.79
CA GLU A 107 -16.22 4.08 25.41
C GLU A 107 -15.46 3.48 26.61
N GLY A 108 -14.28 4.00 26.97
CA GLY A 108 -13.45 3.44 28.03
C GLY A 108 -12.72 2.16 27.63
N ARG A 109 -12.41 1.99 26.33
CA ARG A 109 -11.67 0.84 25.77
C ARG A 109 -10.31 1.27 25.20
N PRO A 110 -9.37 1.76 26.05
CA PRO A 110 -8.10 2.32 25.61
C PRO A 110 -7.21 1.33 24.85
N GLU A 111 -7.25 0.04 25.19
CA GLU A 111 -6.50 -1.02 24.52
C GLU A 111 -6.92 -1.18 23.05
N ASN A 112 -8.23 -1.12 22.79
CA ASN A 112 -8.78 -1.17 21.44
C ASN A 112 -8.42 0.09 20.63
N ALA A 113 -8.42 1.25 21.28
CA ALA A 113 -7.99 2.51 20.65
C ALA A 113 -6.49 2.49 20.33
N ALA A 114 -5.64 2.01 21.23
CA ALA A 114 -4.20 1.89 21.02
C ALA A 114 -3.88 0.95 19.83
N PHE A 115 -4.57 -0.19 19.74
CA PHE A 115 -4.46 -1.08 18.58
C PHE A 115 -4.80 -0.36 17.26
N LEU A 116 -5.91 0.38 17.22
CA LEU A 116 -6.34 1.11 16.03
C LEU A 116 -5.40 2.26 15.66
N VAL A 117 -4.75 2.92 16.63
CA VAL A 117 -3.69 3.91 16.37
C VAL A 117 -2.50 3.25 15.65
N ARG A 118 -2.06 2.07 16.11
CA ARG A 118 -0.97 1.33 15.45
C ARG A 118 -1.39 0.90 14.05
N GLN A 119 -2.62 0.40 13.89
CA GLN A 119 -3.18 0.06 12.58
C GLN A 119 -3.25 1.28 11.64
N ALA A 120 -3.64 2.46 12.15
CA ALA A 120 -3.67 3.68 11.35
C ALA A 120 -2.30 4.04 10.75
N SER A 121 -1.19 3.70 11.45
CA SER A 121 0.16 3.91 10.92
C SER A 121 0.48 3.04 9.69
N GLU A 122 -0.18 1.89 9.53
CA GLU A 122 -0.04 1.04 8.34
C GLU A 122 -0.62 1.72 7.09
N ASN A 123 -1.69 2.52 7.23
CA ASN A 123 -2.20 3.36 6.15
C ASN A 123 -1.15 4.41 5.72
N CYS A 124 -0.39 4.96 6.67
CA CYS A 124 0.70 5.89 6.37
C CYS A 124 1.81 5.19 5.57
N VAL A 125 2.21 3.97 5.96
CA VAL A 125 3.18 3.16 5.21
C VAL A 125 2.68 2.89 3.79
N ALA A 126 1.44 2.41 3.65
CA ALA A 126 0.84 2.08 2.36
C ALA A 126 0.66 3.31 1.44
N CYS A 127 0.46 4.50 2.00
CA CYS A 127 0.39 5.75 1.25
C CYS A 127 1.78 6.23 0.84
N HIS A 128 2.69 6.31 1.81
CA HIS A 128 4.02 6.89 1.61
C HIS A 128 4.94 6.03 0.74
N THR A 129 4.73 4.72 0.68
CA THR A 129 5.52 3.83 -0.18
C THR A 129 5.15 3.91 -1.67
N LYS A 130 4.10 4.65 -2.02
CA LYS A 130 3.70 4.85 -3.44
C LYS A 130 4.19 6.16 -4.03
N LEU A 131 4.44 7.13 -3.16
CA LEU A 131 4.85 8.45 -3.58
C LEU A 131 6.36 8.43 -3.76
N GLU A 132 6.81 8.96 -4.89
CA GLU A 132 8.23 9.27 -5.05
C GLU A 132 8.64 10.25 -3.96
N SER A 133 9.71 9.92 -3.24
CA SER A 133 10.20 10.80 -2.18
C SER A 133 11.40 11.62 -2.65
N PRO A 134 11.37 12.95 -2.52
CA PRO A 134 12.55 13.78 -2.75
C PRO A 134 13.60 13.65 -1.63
N GLY A 135 13.30 12.91 -0.56
CA GLY A 135 14.17 12.68 0.58
C GLY A 135 13.38 12.45 1.87
N ASP A 136 14.09 12.47 2.99
CA ASP A 136 13.49 12.30 4.32
C ASP A 136 12.71 13.55 4.76
N SER A 137 11.66 13.34 5.57
CA SER A 137 10.87 14.43 6.15
C SER A 137 11.66 15.14 7.26
N PRO A 138 11.96 16.44 7.14
CA PRO A 138 12.70 17.18 8.16
C PRO A 138 11.92 17.33 9.47
N ARG A 139 10.59 17.14 9.44
CA ARG A 139 9.73 17.18 10.63
C ARG A 139 9.79 15.90 11.46
N ALA A 140 10.17 14.80 10.82
CA ALA A 140 10.18 13.50 11.46
C ALA A 140 11.54 13.12 12.06
N VAL A 141 12.56 13.96 11.86
CA VAL A 141 13.89 13.71 12.41
C VAL A 141 13.79 13.44 13.91
N HIS A 142 14.42 12.36 14.36
CA HIS A 142 14.42 11.86 15.74
C HIS A 142 13.10 11.30 16.27
N PHE A 143 12.04 11.21 15.46
CA PHE A 143 10.72 10.73 15.91
C PHE A 143 10.78 9.39 16.65
N VAL A 144 11.54 8.43 16.12
CA VAL A 144 11.73 7.12 16.77
C VAL A 144 12.83 7.19 17.84
N ALA A 145 13.95 7.85 17.55
CA ALA A 145 15.15 7.81 18.40
C ALA A 145 15.00 8.52 19.76
N GLU A 146 14.13 9.53 19.86
CA GLU A 146 13.96 10.36 21.07
C GLU A 146 12.67 10.05 21.84
N THR A 147 11.98 8.96 21.50
CA THR A 147 10.74 8.55 22.16
C THR A 147 10.83 7.10 22.64
N ASP A 148 9.82 6.64 23.39
CA ASP A 148 9.71 5.23 23.79
C ASP A 148 9.60 4.27 22.59
N LEU A 149 9.40 4.78 21.38
CA LEU A 149 9.42 3.99 20.15
C LEU A 149 10.79 3.36 19.88
N ALA A 150 11.88 3.92 20.40
CA ALA A 150 13.21 3.31 20.33
C ALA A 150 13.30 1.96 21.05
N LYS A 151 12.35 1.65 21.95
CA LYS A 151 12.27 0.37 22.67
C LYS A 151 11.55 -0.72 21.87
N LEU A 152 10.88 -0.35 20.77
CA LEU A 152 10.16 -1.32 19.94
C LEU A 152 11.11 -2.30 19.26
N PRO A 153 10.63 -3.49 18.87
CA PRO A 153 11.37 -4.36 17.97
C PRO A 153 11.80 -3.62 16.70
N LEU A 154 13.00 -3.93 16.18
CA LEU A 154 13.58 -3.21 15.04
C LEU A 154 12.68 -3.20 13.79
N ALA A 155 11.89 -4.26 13.57
CA ALA A 155 10.90 -4.33 12.51
C ALA A 155 9.79 -3.27 12.65
N GLU A 156 9.31 -3.04 13.86
CA GLU A 156 8.30 -2.03 14.15
C GLU A 156 8.89 -0.62 14.04
N GLN A 157 10.13 -0.42 14.51
CA GLN A 157 10.85 0.84 14.29
C GLN A 157 10.97 1.18 12.80
N ALA A 158 11.39 0.22 11.98
CA ALA A 158 11.49 0.40 10.53
C ALA A 158 10.16 0.83 9.91
N ARG A 159 9.04 0.18 10.29
CA ARG A 159 7.71 0.56 9.80
C ARG A 159 7.33 1.99 10.19
N LEU A 160 7.61 2.41 11.42
CA LEU A 160 7.35 3.79 11.85
C LEU A 160 8.23 4.82 11.12
N LEU A 161 9.48 4.45 10.81
CA LEU A 161 10.35 5.28 9.98
C LEU A 161 9.76 5.45 8.57
N VAL A 162 9.24 4.38 7.95
CA VAL A 162 8.53 4.47 6.65
C VAL A 162 7.24 5.31 6.79
N ALA A 163 6.43 5.05 7.83
CA ALA A 163 5.19 5.79 8.11
C ALA A 163 5.43 7.30 8.26
N THR A 164 6.62 7.70 8.72
CA THR A 164 7.00 9.10 8.92
C THR A 164 7.92 9.65 7.84
N ARG A 165 8.12 8.91 6.74
CA ARG A 165 8.97 9.28 5.60
C ARG A 165 10.42 9.56 5.99
N GLN A 166 10.98 8.76 6.90
CA GLN A 166 12.40 8.68 7.22
C GLN A 166 12.99 7.44 6.52
N PHE A 167 13.04 7.47 5.19
CA PHE A 167 13.35 6.31 4.38
C PHE A 167 14.81 5.89 4.50
N ASP A 168 15.75 6.82 4.65
CA ASP A 168 17.17 6.47 4.85
C ASP A 168 17.38 5.72 6.17
N ALA A 169 16.74 6.20 7.23
CA ALA A 169 16.75 5.54 8.53
C ALA A 169 16.01 4.19 8.47
N ALA A 170 14.89 4.12 7.74
CA ALA A 170 14.14 2.88 7.55
C ALA A 170 14.98 1.80 6.84
N GLU A 171 15.65 2.15 5.73
CA GLU A 171 16.56 1.24 5.02
C GLU A 171 17.67 0.75 5.95
N THR A 172 18.28 1.65 6.73
CA THR A 172 19.33 1.29 7.70
C THR A 172 18.80 0.32 8.76
N ALA A 173 17.59 0.55 9.28
CA ALA A 173 16.96 -0.34 10.26
C ALA A 173 16.63 -1.72 9.65
N LEU A 174 16.13 -1.76 8.42
CA LEU A 174 15.83 -2.99 7.70
C LEU A 174 17.09 -3.78 7.33
N GLU A 175 18.15 -3.10 6.89
CA GLU A 175 19.46 -3.70 6.62
C GLU A 175 20.02 -4.39 7.87
N ARG A 176 19.95 -3.70 9.02
CA ARG A 176 20.33 -4.28 10.31
C ARG A 176 19.48 -5.50 10.64
N LEU A 177 18.16 -5.40 10.48
CA LEU A 177 17.23 -6.49 10.80
C LEU A 177 17.51 -7.75 9.96
N VAL A 178 17.70 -7.62 8.65
CA VAL A 178 17.87 -8.77 7.76
C VAL A 178 19.28 -9.38 7.84
N THR A 179 20.28 -8.59 8.22
CA THR A 179 21.68 -9.07 8.36
C THR A 179 22.02 -9.58 9.76
N ASP A 180 21.15 -9.36 10.75
CA ASP A 180 21.32 -9.90 12.11
C ASP A 180 21.19 -11.44 12.09
N PRO A 181 22.23 -12.19 12.51
CA PRO A 181 22.19 -13.64 12.58
C PRO A 181 21.12 -14.17 13.57
N GLU A 182 20.72 -13.37 14.56
CA GLU A 182 19.69 -13.74 15.53
C GLU A 182 18.27 -13.58 14.97
N THR A 183 18.09 -12.83 13.87
CA THR A 183 16.79 -12.77 13.18
C THR A 183 16.51 -14.11 12.52
N PRO A 184 15.47 -14.86 12.92
CA PRO A 184 15.21 -16.17 12.34
C PRO A 184 14.77 -16.05 10.87
N PRO A 185 15.09 -17.04 10.00
CA PRO A 185 14.74 -17.00 8.58
C PRO A 185 13.25 -16.72 8.29
N SER A 186 12.35 -17.17 9.16
CA SER A 186 10.90 -16.93 9.04
C SER A 186 10.48 -15.45 9.13
N LYS A 187 11.35 -14.58 9.66
CA LYS A 187 11.13 -13.13 9.78
C LYS A 187 11.83 -12.33 8.68
N LEU A 188 12.72 -12.96 7.90
CA LEU A 188 13.48 -12.26 6.86
C LEU A 188 12.62 -11.85 5.68
N LEU A 189 11.72 -12.72 5.21
CA LEU A 189 10.96 -12.44 3.98
C LEU A 189 10.13 -11.15 4.04
N PRO A 190 9.33 -10.89 5.10
CA PRO A 190 8.64 -9.59 5.23
C PRO A 190 9.60 -8.40 5.27
N ALA A 191 10.68 -8.49 6.06
CA ALA A 191 11.64 -7.41 6.20
C ALA A 191 12.41 -7.10 4.91
N ILE A 192 12.80 -8.13 4.15
CA ILE A 192 13.42 -7.97 2.82
C ILE A 192 12.42 -7.35 1.84
N THR A 193 11.15 -7.76 1.90
CA THR A 193 10.11 -7.17 1.03
C THR A 193 9.94 -5.68 1.32
N ASP A 194 9.82 -5.29 2.59
CA ASP A 194 9.72 -3.88 3.00
C ASP A 194 10.97 -3.10 2.55
N TYR A 195 12.16 -3.69 2.70
CA TYR A 195 13.43 -3.07 2.27
C TYR A 195 13.47 -2.83 0.77
N LEU A 196 13.10 -3.84 -0.03
CA LEU A 196 13.06 -3.72 -1.50
C LEU A 196 11.99 -2.73 -1.98
N VAL A 197 10.83 -2.66 -1.31
CA VAL A 197 9.81 -1.66 -1.62
C VAL A 197 10.35 -0.25 -1.39
N VAL A 198 11.00 0.01 -0.25
CA VAL A 198 11.58 1.34 0.01
C VAL A 198 12.69 1.65 -1.00
N ALA A 199 13.65 0.74 -1.20
CA ALA A 199 14.78 0.98 -2.08
C ALA A 199 14.36 1.17 -3.55
N ILE A 200 13.51 0.30 -4.07
CA ILE A 200 13.12 0.32 -5.50
C ILE A 200 11.98 1.30 -5.73
N ARG A 201 10.83 1.11 -5.07
CA ARG A 201 9.60 1.84 -5.39
C ARG A 201 9.65 3.29 -4.93
N VAL A 202 10.18 3.54 -3.73
CA VAL A 202 10.18 4.89 -3.13
C VAL A 202 11.40 5.69 -3.55
N LYS A 203 12.58 5.07 -3.50
CA LYS A 203 13.87 5.76 -3.69
C LYS A 203 14.50 5.59 -5.07
N ASP A 204 14.00 4.66 -5.89
CA ASP A 204 14.58 4.35 -7.21
C ASP A 204 16.08 4.02 -7.14
N ASP A 205 16.50 3.34 -6.07
CA ASP A 205 17.88 2.91 -5.81
C ASP A 205 17.99 1.37 -5.77
N PRO A 206 17.99 0.71 -6.94
CA PRO A 206 18.14 -0.75 -7.01
C PRO A 206 19.56 -1.23 -6.66
N LYS A 207 20.53 -0.32 -6.50
CA LYS A 207 21.93 -0.71 -6.21
C LYS A 207 22.13 -0.95 -4.72
N ARG A 208 21.50 -0.15 -3.87
CA ARG A 208 21.66 -0.21 -2.41
C ARG A 208 21.39 -1.60 -1.81
N PRO A 209 20.34 -2.36 -2.20
CA PRO A 209 20.06 -3.65 -1.57
C PRO A 209 21.06 -4.76 -1.86
N ILE A 210 21.81 -4.69 -2.97
CA ILE A 210 22.69 -5.77 -3.45
C ILE A 210 23.68 -6.25 -2.37
N PRO A 211 24.54 -5.40 -1.78
CA PRO A 211 25.52 -5.85 -0.78
C PRO A 211 24.86 -6.41 0.50
N THR A 212 23.69 -5.89 0.87
CA THR A 212 22.92 -6.40 2.01
C THR A 212 22.40 -7.80 1.72
N LEU A 213 21.77 -8.00 0.56
CA LEU A 213 21.25 -9.30 0.15
C LEU A 213 22.36 -10.34 -0.06
N GLU A 214 23.54 -9.95 -0.53
CA GLU A 214 24.71 -10.85 -0.62
C GLU A 214 25.12 -11.37 0.76
N LYS A 215 25.12 -10.51 1.79
CA LYS A 215 25.38 -10.94 3.18
C LYS A 215 24.31 -11.88 3.69
N VAL A 216 23.03 -11.58 3.42
CA VAL A 216 21.92 -12.46 3.81
C VAL A 216 22.05 -13.82 3.11
N ALA A 217 22.30 -13.84 1.80
CA ALA A 217 22.49 -15.05 1.01
C ALA A 217 23.68 -15.91 1.47
N ALA A 218 24.65 -15.34 2.19
CA ALA A 218 25.78 -16.08 2.76
C ALA A 218 25.47 -16.77 4.09
N ARG A 219 24.31 -16.48 4.72
CA ARG A 219 23.92 -17.11 5.98
C ARG A 219 23.75 -18.63 5.83
N ALA A 220 24.20 -19.40 6.81
CA ALA A 220 24.15 -20.87 6.78
C ALA A 220 22.75 -21.43 7.13
N ASP A 221 21.93 -20.66 7.84
CA ASP A 221 20.64 -21.09 8.39
C ASP A 221 19.46 -20.89 7.42
N LEU A 222 19.67 -20.29 6.24
CA LEU A 222 18.61 -20.15 5.24
C LEU A 222 18.21 -21.50 4.64
N TRP A 223 16.90 -21.75 4.59
CA TRP A 223 16.37 -22.84 3.78
C TRP A 223 16.65 -22.59 2.29
N GLN A 224 16.84 -23.67 1.53
CA GLN A 224 17.30 -23.62 0.14
C GLN A 224 16.50 -22.64 -0.73
N ARG A 225 15.16 -22.73 -0.67
CA ARG A 225 14.27 -21.89 -1.48
C ARG A 225 14.45 -20.39 -1.26
N LEU A 226 14.60 -19.93 -0.01
CA LEU A 226 14.80 -18.50 0.28
C LEU A 226 16.17 -18.03 -0.23
N ARG A 227 17.20 -18.88 -0.15
CA ARG A 227 18.52 -18.57 -0.73
C ARG A 227 18.42 -18.38 -2.24
N GLU A 228 17.75 -19.30 -2.93
CA GLU A 228 17.53 -19.23 -4.39
C GLU A 228 16.75 -17.97 -4.80
N ASP A 229 15.70 -17.62 -4.05
CA ASP A 229 14.94 -16.39 -4.28
C ASP A 229 15.83 -15.14 -4.07
N ILE A 230 16.62 -15.07 -2.99
CA ILE A 230 17.54 -13.94 -2.73
C ILE A 230 18.59 -13.81 -3.84
N GLU A 231 19.18 -14.92 -4.28
CA GLU A 231 20.14 -14.91 -5.38
C GLU A 231 19.51 -14.43 -6.69
N GLN A 232 18.27 -14.82 -6.95
CA GLN A 232 17.52 -14.30 -8.09
C GLN A 232 17.25 -12.79 -7.96
N TRP A 233 16.86 -12.32 -6.78
CA TRP A 233 16.65 -10.88 -6.55
C TRP A 233 17.94 -10.07 -6.76
N ILE A 234 19.10 -10.58 -6.31
CA ILE A 234 20.40 -9.95 -6.56
C ILE A 234 20.67 -9.82 -8.07
N ARG A 235 20.35 -10.85 -8.87
CA ARG A 235 20.46 -10.78 -10.34
C ARG A 235 19.53 -9.71 -10.93
N SER A 236 18.24 -9.75 -10.60
CA SER A 236 17.26 -8.76 -11.09
C SER A 236 17.64 -7.32 -10.69
N LEU A 237 18.18 -7.10 -9.50
CA LEU A 237 18.65 -5.78 -9.04
C LEU A 237 19.86 -5.29 -9.83
N ARG A 238 20.82 -6.16 -10.16
CA ARG A 238 21.99 -5.83 -11.00
C ARG A 238 21.55 -5.46 -12.42
N ASP A 239 20.61 -6.20 -12.98
CA ASP A 239 20.04 -5.92 -14.30
C ASP A 239 19.30 -4.57 -14.29
N LEU A 240 18.47 -4.32 -13.27
CA LEU A 240 17.77 -3.04 -13.11
C LEU A 240 18.74 -1.86 -12.92
N SER A 241 19.84 -2.08 -12.21
CA SER A 241 20.88 -1.07 -11.91
C SER A 241 21.73 -0.67 -13.11
N THR A 242 21.74 -1.47 -14.17
CA THR A 242 22.52 -1.25 -15.40
C THR A 242 21.65 -0.91 -16.61
N ALA A 243 20.36 -1.22 -16.55
CA ALA A 243 19.39 -0.86 -17.56
C ALA A 243 19.29 0.67 -17.72
N LYS A 244 19.02 1.12 -18.95
CA LYS A 244 18.60 2.49 -19.19
C LYS A 244 17.31 2.74 -18.39
N PRO A 245 17.13 3.91 -17.75
CA PRO A 245 15.87 4.26 -17.11
C PRO A 245 14.72 4.02 -18.08
N ALA A 246 13.82 3.12 -17.71
CA ALA A 246 12.65 2.81 -18.50
C ALA A 246 11.79 4.07 -18.61
N ALA A 247 11.11 4.24 -19.75
CA ALA A 247 10.02 5.19 -19.80
C ALA A 247 8.96 4.78 -18.76
N ASN A 248 8.35 5.75 -18.08
CA ASN A 248 7.24 5.51 -17.17
C ASN A 248 5.95 5.22 -17.96
N ASP A 249 5.98 4.19 -18.81
CA ASP A 249 4.88 3.79 -19.66
C ASP A 249 4.38 2.37 -19.34
N LEU A 250 3.17 2.10 -19.80
CA LEU A 250 2.49 0.83 -19.56
C LEU A 250 3.19 -0.37 -20.21
N ALA A 251 3.91 -0.18 -21.31
CA ALA A 251 4.60 -1.28 -22.00
C ALA A 251 5.80 -1.76 -21.18
N ALA A 252 6.59 -0.85 -20.62
CA ALA A 252 7.69 -1.18 -19.73
C ALA A 252 7.20 -1.93 -18.48
N ALA A 253 6.10 -1.47 -17.87
CA ALA A 253 5.49 -2.16 -16.73
C ALA A 253 5.03 -3.59 -17.08
N ARG A 254 4.38 -3.79 -18.24
CA ARG A 254 4.01 -5.14 -18.71
C ARG A 254 5.23 -6.04 -18.88
N GLU A 255 6.28 -5.54 -19.51
CA GLU A 255 7.51 -6.31 -19.72
C GLU A 255 8.12 -6.77 -18.39
N ARG A 256 8.12 -5.90 -17.37
CA ARG A 256 8.56 -6.25 -16.01
C ARG A 256 7.71 -7.35 -15.40
N ILE A 257 6.39 -7.25 -15.47
CA ILE A 257 5.48 -8.28 -14.93
C ILE A 257 5.68 -9.62 -15.62
N GLU A 258 5.78 -9.64 -16.94
CA GLU A 258 5.99 -10.89 -17.70
C GLU A 258 7.35 -11.53 -17.39
N ARG A 259 8.41 -10.71 -17.23
CA ARG A 259 9.72 -11.19 -16.75
C ARG A 259 9.61 -11.81 -15.36
N GLY A 260 8.94 -11.13 -14.42
CA GLY A 260 8.72 -11.63 -13.06
C GLY A 260 7.96 -12.96 -13.04
N ARG A 261 6.88 -13.07 -13.82
CA ARG A 261 6.09 -14.31 -13.96
C ARG A 261 6.89 -15.47 -14.54
N ALA A 262 7.76 -15.21 -15.51
CA ALA A 262 8.63 -16.25 -16.08
C ALA A 262 9.60 -16.85 -15.06
N LEU A 263 9.86 -16.16 -13.94
CA LEU A 263 10.70 -16.64 -12.84
C LEU A 263 9.94 -17.44 -11.78
N VAL A 264 8.60 -17.45 -11.82
CA VAL A 264 7.71 -17.99 -10.77
C VAL A 264 7.00 -19.24 -11.32
N PRO A 265 7.62 -20.43 -11.25
CA PRO A 265 7.00 -21.66 -11.74
C PRO A 265 5.82 -22.11 -10.86
N TYR A 266 5.74 -21.66 -9.60
CA TYR A 266 4.67 -21.99 -8.67
C TYR A 266 4.11 -20.74 -7.97
N PRO A 267 2.81 -20.68 -7.60
CA PRO A 267 2.20 -19.48 -7.00
C PRO A 267 2.81 -19.00 -5.66
N ALA A 268 3.52 -19.88 -4.95
CA ALA A 268 4.19 -19.54 -3.68
C ALA A 268 5.60 -18.96 -3.87
N ASP A 269 6.17 -19.13 -5.07
CA ASP A 269 7.52 -18.70 -5.38
C ASP A 269 7.61 -17.17 -5.41
N ARG A 270 8.76 -16.63 -4.99
CA ARG A 270 8.97 -15.18 -4.87
C ARG A 270 10.08 -14.65 -5.76
N ALA A 271 10.63 -15.48 -6.63
CA ALA A 271 11.73 -15.13 -7.54
C ALA A 271 11.48 -13.86 -8.36
N GLY A 272 10.22 -13.57 -8.73
CA GLY A 272 9.80 -12.37 -9.47
C GLY A 272 9.55 -11.10 -8.64
N LEU A 273 9.86 -11.08 -7.33
CA LEU A 273 9.52 -9.97 -6.44
C LEU A 273 10.10 -8.62 -6.89
N VAL A 274 11.38 -8.58 -7.27
CA VAL A 274 12.07 -7.34 -7.70
C VAL A 274 11.39 -6.75 -8.94
N ASP A 275 11.07 -7.57 -9.93
CA ASP A 275 10.38 -7.14 -11.15
C ASP A 275 8.96 -6.64 -10.85
N SER A 276 8.27 -7.25 -9.89
CA SER A 276 6.92 -6.84 -9.49
C SER A 276 6.91 -5.50 -8.76
N ILE A 277 7.90 -5.27 -7.88
CA ILE A 277 8.09 -3.98 -7.22
C ILE A 277 8.45 -2.91 -8.25
N ASP A 278 9.35 -3.19 -9.21
CA ASP A 278 9.69 -2.24 -10.26
C ASP A 278 8.49 -1.92 -11.17
N ALA A 279 7.72 -2.93 -11.56
CA ALA A 279 6.50 -2.75 -12.33
C ALA A 279 5.51 -1.84 -11.61
N SER A 280 5.27 -2.08 -10.32
CA SER A 280 4.33 -1.25 -9.54
C SER A 280 4.76 0.22 -9.46
N ARG A 281 6.07 0.50 -9.38
CA ARG A 281 6.63 1.86 -9.45
C ARG A 281 6.32 2.51 -10.80
N LEU A 282 6.57 1.81 -11.90
CA LEU A 282 6.29 2.29 -13.25
C LEU A 282 4.79 2.57 -13.45
N LEU A 283 3.92 1.69 -12.95
CA LEU A 283 2.47 1.83 -13.06
C LEU A 283 1.94 3.03 -12.27
N HIS A 284 2.45 3.24 -11.05
CA HIS A 284 2.11 4.43 -10.26
C HIS A 284 2.48 5.72 -11.00
N ARG A 285 3.73 5.81 -11.50
CA ARG A 285 4.19 6.97 -12.27
C ARG A 285 3.40 7.17 -13.58
N PHE A 286 3.04 6.07 -14.26
CA PHE A 286 2.22 6.13 -15.48
C PHE A 286 0.83 6.72 -15.19
N LEU A 287 0.17 6.27 -14.12
CA LEU A 287 -1.15 6.77 -13.72
C LEU A 287 -1.09 8.22 -13.24
N ASP A 288 -0.05 8.59 -12.48
CA ASP A 288 0.16 9.96 -11.98
C ASP A 288 0.47 10.97 -13.10
N SER A 289 0.95 10.51 -14.27
CA SER A 289 1.16 11.38 -15.43
C SER A 289 -0.13 12.03 -15.96
N GLY A 290 -1.30 11.44 -15.66
CA GLY A 290 -2.61 11.91 -16.14
C GLY A 290 -2.82 11.77 -17.65
N THR A 291 -1.89 11.14 -18.37
CA THR A 291 -1.93 11.02 -19.84
C THR A 291 -2.60 9.74 -20.35
N ALA A 292 -2.92 8.82 -19.46
CA ALA A 292 -3.45 7.51 -19.81
C ALA A 292 -4.86 7.59 -20.44
N SER A 293 -5.08 6.84 -21.52
CA SER A 293 -6.44 6.58 -22.00
C SER A 293 -7.21 5.78 -20.95
N LYS A 294 -8.56 5.78 -21.00
CA LYS A 294 -9.36 4.96 -20.07
C LYS A 294 -8.95 3.49 -20.08
N ARG A 295 -8.73 2.94 -21.28
CA ARG A 295 -8.33 1.55 -21.47
C ARG A 295 -6.96 1.27 -20.86
N ASP A 296 -5.97 2.13 -21.11
CA ASP A 296 -4.63 1.97 -20.56
C ASP A 296 -4.62 2.15 -19.04
N ALA A 297 -5.41 3.10 -18.52
CA ALA A 297 -5.58 3.30 -17.09
C ALA A 297 -6.22 2.07 -16.42
N ALA A 298 -7.28 1.51 -17.02
CA ALA A 298 -7.92 0.30 -16.51
C ALA A 298 -6.95 -0.89 -16.49
N GLU A 299 -6.13 -1.05 -17.52
CA GLU A 299 -5.09 -2.08 -17.53
C GLU A 299 -4.00 -1.81 -16.49
N ALA A 300 -3.55 -0.57 -16.35
CA ALA A 300 -2.57 -0.21 -15.32
C ALA A 300 -3.08 -0.53 -13.91
N TRP A 301 -4.35 -0.24 -13.62
CA TRP A 301 -4.99 -0.62 -12.36
C TRP A 301 -5.07 -2.13 -12.17
N TYR A 302 -5.43 -2.89 -13.22
CA TYR A 302 -5.44 -4.35 -13.17
C TYR A 302 -4.05 -4.89 -12.84
N LEU A 303 -3.02 -4.41 -13.54
CA LEU A 303 -1.64 -4.81 -13.32
C LEU A 303 -1.14 -4.42 -11.93
N LEU A 304 -1.53 -3.24 -11.42
CA LEU A 304 -1.26 -2.87 -10.03
C LEU A 304 -1.89 -3.85 -9.06
N GLY A 305 -3.16 -4.23 -9.28
CA GLY A 305 -3.86 -5.22 -8.46
C GLY A 305 -3.12 -6.56 -8.40
N VAL A 306 -2.63 -7.04 -9.55
CA VAL A 306 -1.79 -8.24 -9.65
C VAL A 306 -0.49 -8.06 -8.86
N THR A 307 0.27 -6.99 -9.12
CA THR A 307 1.58 -6.80 -8.46
C THR A 307 1.45 -6.59 -6.96
N GLU A 308 0.41 -5.90 -6.49
CA GLU A 308 0.18 -5.70 -5.05
C GLU A 308 -0.17 -7.00 -4.33
N ALA A 309 -0.91 -7.93 -4.95
CA ALA A 309 -1.18 -9.24 -4.36
C ALA A 309 0.13 -10.05 -4.11
N GLU A 310 1.18 -9.73 -4.87
CA GLU A 310 2.50 -10.33 -4.74
C GLU A 310 3.39 -9.55 -3.77
N THR A 311 3.38 -8.22 -3.80
CA THR A 311 4.30 -7.37 -3.02
C THR A 311 3.79 -6.99 -1.63
N ALA A 312 2.47 -6.92 -1.41
CA ALA A 312 1.89 -6.36 -0.19
C ALA A 312 1.56 -7.38 0.91
N ARG A 313 2.03 -8.63 0.82
CA ARG A 313 1.64 -9.69 1.77
C ARG A 313 2.10 -9.45 3.23
N GLY A 314 2.97 -8.47 3.46
CA GLY A 314 3.41 -8.03 4.80
C GLY A 314 2.63 -6.86 5.39
N PHE A 315 1.81 -6.17 4.59
CA PHE A 315 1.01 -5.03 5.04
C PHE A 315 -0.36 -5.51 5.50
N TRP A 316 -0.85 -4.93 6.60
CA TRP A 316 -2.22 -5.17 7.07
C TRP A 316 -3.27 -4.59 6.11
N VAL A 317 -2.87 -3.64 5.25
CA VAL A 317 -3.72 -2.95 4.29
C VAL A 317 -3.24 -3.25 2.86
N SER A 318 -3.68 -4.38 2.30
CA SER A 318 -3.47 -4.68 0.89
C SER A 318 -4.40 -3.83 0.02
N GLN A 319 -3.90 -3.38 -1.14
CA GLN A 319 -4.65 -2.58 -2.09
C GLN A 319 -4.95 -3.32 -3.39
N ALA A 320 -4.64 -4.61 -3.43
CA ALA A 320 -4.91 -5.44 -4.59
C ALA A 320 -6.39 -5.36 -5.02
N GLU A 321 -7.31 -5.61 -4.09
CA GLU A 321 -8.75 -5.59 -4.38
C GLU A 321 -9.24 -4.23 -4.88
N ILE A 322 -8.81 -3.13 -4.26
CA ILE A 322 -9.27 -1.80 -4.67
C ILE A 322 -8.76 -1.49 -6.09
N TYR A 323 -7.55 -1.91 -6.43
CA TYR A 323 -7.02 -1.73 -7.78
C TYR A 323 -7.75 -2.60 -8.81
N LEU A 324 -8.06 -3.85 -8.50
CA LEU A 324 -8.86 -4.72 -9.36
C LEU A 324 -10.26 -4.14 -9.58
N GLU A 325 -10.94 -3.68 -8.53
CA GLU A 325 -12.23 -3.02 -8.65
C GLU A 325 -12.12 -1.73 -9.48
N THR A 326 -11.06 -0.95 -9.27
CA THR A 326 -10.84 0.29 -10.02
C THR A 326 -10.66 0.01 -11.51
N ALA A 327 -9.91 -1.03 -11.87
CA ALA A 327 -9.77 -1.47 -13.26
C ALA A 327 -11.13 -1.71 -13.93
N ILE A 328 -12.02 -2.44 -13.24
CA ILE A 328 -13.38 -2.73 -13.72
C ILE A 328 -14.16 -1.44 -13.90
N ARG A 329 -14.12 -0.52 -12.93
CA ARG A 329 -14.90 0.73 -12.98
C ARG A 329 -14.35 1.73 -13.99
N THR A 330 -13.05 1.73 -14.26
CA THR A 330 -12.40 2.67 -15.19
C THR A 330 -12.77 2.39 -16.65
N ASP A 331 -12.75 1.13 -17.06
CA ASP A 331 -13.20 0.70 -18.39
C ASP A 331 -13.86 -0.69 -18.30
N PRO A 332 -15.16 -0.75 -17.95
CA PRO A 332 -15.86 -2.01 -17.71
C PRO A 332 -15.91 -2.96 -18.89
N LYS A 333 -15.68 -2.46 -20.11
CA LYS A 333 -15.71 -3.25 -21.35
C LYS A 333 -14.32 -3.70 -21.80
N SER A 334 -13.28 -3.34 -21.06
CA SER A 334 -11.92 -3.73 -21.38
C SER A 334 -11.68 -5.22 -21.07
N PRO A 335 -10.75 -5.88 -21.79
CA PRO A 335 -10.28 -7.21 -21.40
C PRO A 335 -9.69 -7.26 -19.97
N SER A 336 -9.17 -6.12 -19.49
CA SER A 336 -8.64 -5.99 -18.14
C SER A 336 -9.74 -6.05 -17.08
N ALA A 337 -10.95 -5.57 -17.37
CA ALA A 337 -12.08 -5.64 -16.44
C ALA A 337 -12.51 -7.09 -16.16
N GLU A 338 -12.61 -7.94 -17.18
CA GLU A 338 -12.94 -9.37 -17.01
C GLU A 338 -11.86 -10.10 -16.21
N LYS A 339 -10.57 -9.85 -16.51
CA LYS A 339 -9.46 -10.44 -15.74
C LYS A 339 -9.45 -9.95 -14.29
N ALA A 340 -9.70 -8.66 -14.08
CA ALA A 340 -9.76 -8.09 -12.74
C ALA A 340 -10.93 -8.65 -11.94
N TYR A 341 -12.08 -8.85 -12.58
CA TYR A 341 -13.25 -9.49 -11.96
C TYR A 341 -12.94 -10.91 -11.52
N ALA A 342 -12.34 -11.73 -12.38
CA ALA A 342 -11.98 -13.10 -12.07
C ALA A 342 -11.06 -13.19 -10.84
N LEU A 343 -10.02 -12.36 -10.77
CA LEU A 343 -9.10 -12.34 -9.63
C LEU A 343 -9.77 -11.81 -8.34
N LEU A 344 -10.64 -10.80 -8.45
CA LEU A 344 -11.36 -10.25 -7.32
C LEU A 344 -12.36 -11.27 -6.74
N GLU A 345 -13.10 -11.96 -7.62
CA GLU A 345 -14.03 -13.02 -7.24
C GLU A 345 -13.28 -14.19 -6.59
N GLU A 346 -12.18 -14.65 -7.18
CA GLU A 346 -11.34 -15.71 -6.63
C GLU A 346 -10.83 -15.34 -5.23
N GLY A 347 -10.28 -14.14 -5.06
CA GLY A 347 -9.79 -13.65 -3.77
C GLY A 347 -10.88 -13.63 -2.70
N ILE A 348 -12.04 -13.03 -3.01
CA ILE A 348 -13.17 -12.97 -2.09
C ILE A 348 -13.67 -14.39 -1.75
N VAL A 349 -13.80 -15.27 -2.73
CA VAL A 349 -14.25 -16.65 -2.49
C VAL A 349 -13.26 -17.38 -1.59
N LEU A 350 -11.96 -17.25 -1.83
CA LEU A 350 -10.91 -17.89 -1.04
C LEU A 350 -10.94 -17.41 0.42
N ASP A 351 -11.06 -16.11 0.65
CA ASP A 351 -11.07 -15.51 2.00
C ASP A 351 -12.28 -15.94 2.85
N TYR A 352 -13.39 -16.30 2.19
CA TYR A 352 -14.59 -16.81 2.84
C TYR A 352 -14.80 -18.33 2.66
N SER A 353 -13.77 -19.05 2.20
CA SER A 353 -13.77 -20.51 2.11
C SER A 353 -13.10 -21.15 3.32
N GLY A 354 -13.66 -22.26 3.80
CA GLY A 354 -13.06 -23.05 4.89
C GLY A 354 -13.62 -24.46 4.96
N SER A 355 -13.33 -25.17 6.05
CA SER A 355 -13.82 -26.55 6.26
C SER A 355 -15.36 -26.65 6.31
N ALA A 356 -16.04 -25.56 6.66
CA ALA A 356 -17.50 -25.45 6.66
C ALA A 356 -18.10 -25.01 5.30
N GLY A 357 -17.29 -24.98 4.23
CA GLY A 357 -17.69 -24.53 2.90
C GLY A 357 -17.42 -23.06 2.63
N VAL A 358 -18.10 -22.51 1.63
CA VAL A 358 -17.92 -21.13 1.15
C VAL A 358 -19.04 -20.24 1.68
N ASN A 359 -18.70 -19.24 2.49
CA ASN A 359 -19.65 -18.35 3.18
C ASN A 359 -19.39 -16.87 2.89
N VAL A 360 -19.45 -16.48 1.62
CA VAL A 360 -19.27 -15.06 1.22
C VAL A 360 -20.35 -14.19 1.86
N PRO A 361 -20.04 -13.04 2.49
CA PRO A 361 -21.04 -12.13 3.02
C PRO A 361 -22.00 -11.59 1.96
N HIS A 362 -23.21 -11.20 2.37
CA HIS A 362 -24.19 -10.64 1.42
C HIS A 362 -23.69 -9.37 0.73
N ALA A 363 -22.99 -8.49 1.46
CA ALA A 363 -22.42 -7.27 0.91
C ALA A 363 -21.40 -7.55 -0.21
N GLU A 364 -20.50 -8.53 -0.02
CA GLU A 364 -19.53 -8.91 -1.05
C GLU A 364 -20.20 -9.54 -2.27
N ARG A 365 -21.24 -10.37 -2.09
CA ARG A 365 -22.03 -10.87 -3.23
C ARG A 365 -22.70 -9.75 -4.01
N GLN A 366 -23.24 -8.74 -3.31
CA GLN A 366 -23.86 -7.58 -3.96
C GLN A 366 -22.83 -6.76 -4.73
N ARG A 367 -21.63 -6.55 -4.15
CA ARG A 367 -20.50 -5.87 -4.80
C ARG A 367 -20.06 -6.61 -6.06
N LEU A 368 -19.84 -7.93 -6.00
CA LEU A 368 -19.50 -8.73 -7.18
C LEU A 368 -20.60 -8.70 -8.25
N ALA A 369 -21.87 -8.80 -7.86
CA ALA A 369 -22.99 -8.71 -8.81
C ALA A 369 -23.11 -7.32 -9.46
N GLU A 370 -22.79 -6.24 -8.74
CA GLU A 370 -22.69 -4.90 -9.29
C GLU A 370 -21.59 -4.81 -10.36
N LEU A 371 -20.38 -5.25 -10.02
CA LEU A 371 -19.22 -5.20 -10.92
C LEU A 371 -19.45 -6.03 -12.19
N ARG A 372 -20.04 -7.23 -12.06
CA ARG A 372 -20.41 -8.06 -13.21
C ARG A 372 -21.39 -7.36 -14.14
N ARG A 373 -22.41 -6.70 -13.59
CA ARG A 373 -23.39 -5.93 -14.39
C ARG A 373 -22.73 -4.78 -15.16
N LEU A 374 -21.72 -4.11 -14.59
CA LEU A 374 -20.97 -3.08 -15.33
C LEU A 374 -20.25 -3.68 -16.54
N ILE A 375 -19.72 -4.90 -16.42
CA ILE A 375 -19.01 -5.61 -17.49
C ILE A 375 -19.98 -6.13 -18.56
N ASP A 376 -21.15 -6.63 -18.17
CA ASP A 376 -22.13 -7.26 -19.09
C ASP A 376 -23.10 -6.27 -19.76
N ALA A 377 -23.22 -5.02 -19.28
CA ALA A 377 -24.14 -4.05 -19.88
C ALA A 377 -23.89 -3.83 -21.39
N PRO A 378 -24.92 -3.68 -22.24
CA PRO A 378 -24.73 -3.53 -23.68
C PRO A 378 -24.02 -2.23 -24.08
#